data_AF-A0A848FX63-F1
#
_entry.id   AF-A0A848FX63-F1
#
_cell.length_a   1.000
_cell.length_b   1.000
_cell.length_c   1.000
_cell.angle_alpha   90.00
_cell.angle_beta   90.00
_cell.angle_gamma   90.00
#
_symmetry.space_group_name_H-M   'P 1'
#
loop_
_entity.id
_entity.type
_entity.pdbx_description
1 polymer ?
#
loop_
_entity_poly.entity_id
_entity_poly.type
_entity_poly.pdbx_seq_one_letter_code
_entity_poly.pdbx_strand_id
1 'polypeptide(L)'
;MHQELRPIGFFTGEEYPDASEVLRLLEERIRKGILDKEYSMAAIGVDVNITTESEAMKKSAVQVRILDVNGITASEYIYELRNGEYFFE
;
A
#
# COMPACT_ATOMS: atom_id res chain seq x y z
N MET A 1 -1.62 17.42 -17.67
CA MET A 1 -2.50 16.25 -17.86
C MET A 1 -2.63 15.59 -16.50
N HIS A 2 -3.84 15.48 -15.95
CA HIS A 2 -4.06 14.73 -14.72
C HIS A 2 -4.14 13.25 -15.09
N GLN A 3 -3.15 12.45 -14.69
CA GLN A 3 -3.22 10.99 -14.78
C GLN A 3 -3.98 10.50 -13.55
N GLU A 4 -5.22 10.07 -13.76
CA GLU A 4 -6.01 9.43 -12.72
C GLU A 4 -5.48 8.02 -12.45
N LEU A 5 -5.27 7.71 -11.17
CA LEU A 5 -4.86 6.39 -10.74
C LEU A 5 -6.02 5.41 -10.99
N ARG A 6 -5.73 4.31 -11.72
CA ARG A 6 -6.69 3.23 -11.93
C ARG A 6 -6.39 2.10 -10.95
N PRO A 7 -7.37 1.62 -10.18
CA PRO A 7 -7.16 0.48 -9.28
C PRO A 7 -6.87 -0.78 -10.10
N ILE A 8 -5.86 -1.54 -9.68
CA ILE A 8 -5.41 -2.77 -10.36
C ILE A 8 -6.06 -4.02 -9.75
N GLY A 9 -6.65 -3.93 -8.55
CA GLY A 9 -7.38 -5.03 -7.87
C GLY A 9 -7.79 -4.69 -6.43
N PHE A 10 -8.56 -5.58 -5.78
CA PHE A 10 -9.00 -5.49 -4.37
C PHE A 10 -9.03 -6.89 -3.75
N PHE A 11 -8.59 -7.03 -2.49
CA PHE A 11 -8.45 -8.30 -1.75
C PHE A 11 -8.77 -8.08 -0.26
N THR A 12 -9.38 -9.07 0.42
CA THR A 12 -9.98 -8.90 1.78
C THR A 12 -9.26 -9.61 2.93
N GLY A 13 -8.12 -10.27 2.68
CA GLY A 13 -7.23 -10.77 3.74
C GLY A 13 -7.61 -12.13 4.39
N GLU A 14 -8.73 -12.74 4.04
CA GLU A 14 -9.05 -14.15 4.38
C GLU A 14 -8.67 -15.14 3.27
N GLU A 15 -7.94 -14.67 2.27
CA GLU A 15 -7.68 -15.40 1.03
C GLU A 15 -6.39 -16.20 1.12
N TYR A 16 -6.36 -17.36 0.48
CA TYR A 16 -5.13 -18.05 0.13
C TYR A 16 -4.66 -17.48 -1.23
N PRO A 17 -3.40 -17.05 -1.38
CA PRO A 17 -2.28 -17.18 -0.45
C PRO A 17 -2.20 -16.09 0.63
N ASP A 18 -1.29 -16.27 1.59
CA ASP A 18 -1.03 -15.30 2.68
C ASP A 18 -0.83 -13.87 2.15
N ALA A 19 -1.28 -12.87 2.92
CA ALA A 19 -1.22 -11.47 2.51
C ALA A 19 0.20 -11.01 2.15
N SER A 20 1.24 -11.53 2.82
CA SER A 20 2.64 -11.24 2.49
C SER A 20 3.05 -11.83 1.13
N GLU A 21 2.51 -12.99 0.78
CA GLU A 21 2.74 -13.62 -0.52
C GLU A 21 1.99 -12.88 -1.63
N VAL A 22 0.74 -12.47 -1.40
CA VAL A 22 -0.02 -11.62 -2.34
C VAL A 22 0.73 -10.32 -2.60
N LEU A 23 1.19 -9.65 -1.54
CA LEU A 23 1.94 -8.40 -1.66
C LEU A 23 3.23 -8.60 -2.47
N ARG A 24 4.00 -9.66 -2.20
CA ARG A 24 5.20 -10.00 -2.97
C ARG A 24 4.90 -10.21 -4.45
N LEU A 25 3.87 -11.01 -4.77
CA LEU A 25 3.48 -11.30 -6.15
C LEU A 25 2.98 -10.04 -6.88
N LEU A 26 2.24 -9.17 -6.20
CA LEU A 26 1.82 -7.87 -6.73
C LEU A 26 3.03 -6.99 -7.06
N GLU A 27 3.97 -6.85 -6.13
CA GLU A 27 5.19 -6.06 -6.34
C GLU A 27 6.02 -6.59 -7.52
N GLU A 28 6.17 -7.92 -7.65
CA GLU A 28 6.87 -8.55 -8.77
C GLU A 28 6.19 -8.25 -10.12
N ARG A 29 4.87 -8.42 -10.20
CA ARG A 29 4.11 -8.18 -11.45
C ARG A 29 4.08 -6.72 -11.85
N ILE A 30 3.92 -5.82 -10.87
CA ILE A 30 3.96 -4.37 -11.06
C ILE A 30 5.34 -3.95 -11.56
N ARG A 31 6.41 -4.41 -10.88
CA ARG A 31 7.78 -4.10 -11.28
C ARG A 31 8.05 -4.56 -12.71
N LYS A 32 7.61 -5.76 -13.08
CA LYS A 32 7.72 -6.24 -14.47
C LYS A 32 7.02 -5.29 -15.44
N GLY A 33 5.78 -4.88 -15.16
CA GLY A 33 5.07 -3.95 -16.05
C GLY A 33 5.69 -2.55 -16.11
N ILE A 34 6.36 -2.07 -15.05
CA ILE A 34 7.15 -0.83 -15.11
C ILE A 34 8.36 -0.99 -16.05
N LEU A 35 9.08 -2.11 -15.94
CA LEU A 35 10.23 -2.41 -16.80
C LEU A 35 9.82 -2.61 -18.26
N ASP A 36 8.67 -3.25 -18.49
CA ASP A 36 8.06 -3.47 -19.80
C ASP A 36 7.38 -2.19 -20.35
N LYS A 37 7.42 -1.08 -19.60
CA LYS A 37 6.80 0.23 -19.93
C LYS A 37 5.27 0.17 -20.09
N GLU A 38 4.62 -0.82 -19.47
CA GLU A 38 3.16 -0.90 -19.34
C GLU A 38 2.64 0.21 -18.41
N TYR A 39 3.42 0.59 -17.40
CA TYR A 39 3.13 1.68 -16.45
C TYR A 39 4.40 2.50 -16.18
N SER A 40 4.26 3.80 -15.91
CA SER A 40 5.38 4.64 -15.48
C SER A 40 5.67 4.53 -13.98
N MET A 41 4.64 4.24 -13.19
CA MET A 41 4.66 4.17 -11.73
C MET A 41 3.43 3.38 -11.26
N ALA A 42 3.50 2.83 -10.05
CA ALA A 42 2.36 2.24 -9.36
C ALA A 42 2.43 2.54 -7.86
N ALA A 43 1.29 2.44 -7.17
CA ALA A 43 1.23 2.54 -5.72
C ALA A 43 0.39 1.40 -5.14
N ILE A 44 0.82 0.86 -4.01
CA ILE A 44 0.11 -0.16 -3.23
C ILE A 44 -0.18 0.42 -1.86
N GLY A 45 -1.46 0.49 -1.47
CA GLY A 45 -1.88 0.80 -0.11
C GLY A 45 -2.14 -0.48 0.66
N VAL A 46 -1.56 -0.61 1.85
CA VAL A 46 -1.73 -1.77 2.74
C VAL A 46 -2.13 -1.28 4.12
N ASP A 47 -3.24 -1.77 4.65
CA ASP A 47 -3.59 -1.57 6.05
C ASP A 47 -2.60 -2.32 6.95
N VAL A 48 -1.96 -1.59 7.87
CA VAL A 48 -0.95 -2.12 8.78
C VAL A 48 -1.24 -1.68 10.21
N ASN A 49 -0.70 -2.44 11.16
CA ASN A 49 -0.65 -2.04 12.57
C ASN A 49 0.78 -1.65 12.91
N ILE A 50 1.00 -0.41 13.33
CA ILE A 50 2.31 0.08 13.75
C ILE A 50 2.37 0.26 15.27
N THR A 51 3.58 0.15 15.81
CA THR A 51 3.86 0.47 17.22
C THR A 51 4.58 1.80 17.26
N THR A 52 3.99 2.81 17.89
CA THR A 52 4.62 4.14 18.04
C THR A 52 5.50 4.20 19.29
N GLU A 53 6.66 4.84 19.24
CA GLU A 53 7.61 4.91 20.37
C GLU A 53 7.01 5.50 21.66
N SER A 54 5.98 6.35 21.54
CA SER A 54 5.37 7.07 22.67
C SER A 54 4.41 6.22 23.50
N GLU A 55 3.88 5.12 22.97
CA GLU A 55 2.84 4.34 23.64
C GLU A 55 3.01 2.87 23.27
N ALA A 56 2.94 1.96 24.24
CA ALA A 56 2.83 0.51 24.00
C ALA A 56 1.50 0.11 23.29
N MET A 57 0.86 1.05 22.60
CA MET A 57 -0.42 0.93 21.90
C MET A 57 -0.17 0.75 20.40
N LYS A 58 -0.84 -0.24 19.82
CA LYS A 58 -0.87 -0.45 18.38
C LYS A 58 -1.80 0.58 17.75
N LYS A 59 -1.34 1.28 16.71
CA LYS A 59 -2.15 2.18 15.90
C LYS A 59 -2.38 1.58 14.51
N SER A 60 -3.58 1.80 13.96
CA SER A 60 -3.87 1.50 12.56
C SER A 60 -3.22 2.57 11.67
N ALA A 61 -2.65 2.13 10.56
CA ALA A 61 -2.03 2.99 9.58
C ALA A 61 -2.21 2.39 8.18
N VAL A 62 -2.13 3.22 7.14
CA VAL A 62 -1.96 2.77 5.76
C VAL A 62 -0.49 2.93 5.42
N GLN A 63 0.17 1.84 5.02
CA GLN A 63 1.45 1.90 4.36
C GLN A 63 1.22 2.05 2.85
N VAL A 64 1.67 3.16 2.28
CA VAL A 64 1.67 3.40 0.84
C VAL A 64 3.06 3.10 0.30
N ARG A 65 3.16 2.10 -0.58
CA ARG A 65 4.37 1.72 -1.30
C ARG A 65 4.29 2.21 -2.73
N ILE A 66 5.16 3.12 -3.11
CA ILE A 66 5.28 3.64 -4.47
C ILE A 66 6.40 2.90 -5.17
N LEU A 67 6.09 2.33 -6.35
CA LEU A 67 7.01 1.63 -7.22
C LEU A 67 7.22 2.43 -8.50
N ASP A 68 8.49 2.69 -8.84
CA ASP A 68 8.88 3.33 -10.08
C ASP A 68 10.13 2.65 -10.68
N VAL A 69 10.70 3.23 -11.74
CA VAL A 69 11.92 2.73 -12.38
C VAL A 69 13.16 2.79 -11.48
N ASN A 70 13.13 3.59 -10.42
CA ASN A 70 14.24 3.80 -9.49
C ASN A 70 14.18 2.87 -8.27
N GLY A 71 13.01 2.31 -7.95
CA GLY A 71 12.86 1.34 -6.87
C GLY A 71 11.50 1.39 -6.18
N ILE A 72 11.51 1.06 -4.87
CA ILE A 72 10.33 1.11 -4.01
C ILE A 72 10.57 2.16 -2.93
N THR A 73 9.65 3.11 -2.79
CA THR A 73 9.58 4.04 -1.67
C THR A 73 8.35 3.70 -0.84
N ALA A 74 8.50 3.52 0.47
CA ALA A 74 7.38 3.28 1.38
C ALA A 74 7.19 4.48 2.31
N SER A 75 5.95 4.86 2.53
CA SER A 75 5.55 5.88 3.50
C SER A 75 4.35 5.39 4.28
N GLU A 76 4.35 5.65 5.57
CA GLU A 76 3.30 5.21 6.48
C GLU A 76 2.48 6.42 6.90
N TYR A 77 1.16 6.29 6.82
CA TYR A 77 0.21 7.34 7.18
C TYR A 77 -0.69 6.78 8.27
N ILE A 78 -0.57 7.34 9.47
CA ILE A 78 -1.39 6.93 10.60
C ILE A 78 -2.80 7.44 10.34
N TYR A 79 -3.80 6.61 10.60
CA TYR A 79 -5.18 7.07 10.52
C TYR A 79 -5.98 6.65 11.74
N GLU A 80 -7.01 7.43 12.01
CA GLU A 80 -8.02 7.14 13.02
C GLU A 80 -9.41 7.22 12.40
N LEU A 81 -10.25 6.22 12.69
CA LEU A 81 -11.66 6.23 12.32
C LEU A 81 -12.46 6.92 13.42
N ARG A 82 -12.97 8.13 13.17
CA ARG A 82 -13.84 8.87 14.10
C ARG A 82 -15.18 9.11 13.43
N ASN A 83 -16.28 8.67 14.08
CA ASN A 83 -17.65 8.85 13.57
C ASN A 83 -17.88 8.32 12.13
N GLY A 84 -17.14 7.30 11.70
CA GLY A 84 -17.23 6.76 10.33
C GLY A 84 -16.38 7.50 9.30
N GLU A 85 -15.60 8.51 9.71
CA GLU A 85 -14.69 9.26 8.86
C GLU A 85 -13.23 8.94 9.21
N TYR A 86 -12.38 8.84 8.18
CA TYR A 86 -10.95 8.57 8.33
C TYR A 86 -10.18 9.89 8.43
N PHE A 87 -9.40 10.04 9.50
CA PHE A 87 -8.50 11.18 9.73
C PHE A 87 -7.07 10.70 9.66
N PHE A 88 -6.25 11.33 8.83
CA PHE A 88 -4.84 10.98 8.64
C PHE A 88 -3.93 11.96 9.40
N GLU A 89 -2.93 11.44 10.09
CA GLU A 89 -1.85 12.18 10.78
C GLU A 89 -0.54 12.11 9.97
#